data_AF-A0A941J1X9-F1
#
_entry.id   AF-A0A941J1X9-F1
#
_cell.length_a   1.000
_cell.length_b   1.000
_cell.length_c   1.000
_cell.angle_alpha   90.00
_cell.angle_beta   90.00
_cell.angle_gamma   90.00
#
_symmetry.space_group_name_H-M   'P 1'
#
loop_
_entity.id
_entity.type
_entity.pdbx_description
1 polymer ?
#
loop_
_entity_poly.entity_id
_entity_poly.type
_entity_poly.pdbx_seq_one_letter_code
_entity_poly.pdbx_strand_id
1 'polypeptide(L)' 'MEEIATLLPKYWLVETPQTLASRRLGRQSAERERISGITERFFRQIDLKNSLTF' A
#
# COMPACT_ATOMS: atom_id res chain seq x y z
N MET A 1 20.68 36.51 -9.99
CA MET A 1 19.69 35.41 -9.99
C MET A 1 20.37 34.13 -9.55
N GLU A 2 21.00 34.08 -8.37
CA GLU A 2 21.75 32.87 -7.95
C GLU A 2 21.89 32.80 -6.43
N GLU A 3 20.79 32.73 -5.67
CA GLU A 3 20.92 32.54 -4.22
C GLU A 3 19.80 31.73 -3.57
N ILE A 4 19.10 30.90 -4.33
CA ILE A 4 18.10 29.96 -3.76
C ILE A 4 18.63 28.51 -3.79
N ALA A 5 19.66 28.21 -4.58
CA ALA A 5 20.21 26.85 -4.70
C ALA A 5 21.21 26.49 -3.59
N THR A 6 21.86 27.46 -2.94
CA THR A 6 23.03 27.20 -2.06
C THR A 6 22.67 26.89 -0.61
N LEU A 7 21.41 27.12 -0.20
CA LEU A 7 20.96 26.97 1.19
C LEU A 7 19.84 25.94 1.38
N LEU A 8 19.56 25.07 0.40
CA LEU A 8 18.63 23.98 0.65
C LEU A 8 19.25 23.01 1.66
N PRO A 9 18.60 22.76 2.81
CA PRO A 9 19.13 21.84 3.80
C PRO A 9 19.32 20.47 3.14
N LYS A 10 20.52 19.90 3.24
CA LYS A 10 20.86 18.58 2.67
C LYS A 10 19.86 17.48 3.06
N TYR A 11 19.12 17.63 4.17
CA TYR A 11 18.07 16.68 4.54
C TYR A 11 16.98 16.52 3.47
N TRP A 12 16.68 17.56 2.66
CA TRP A 12 15.73 17.47 1.53
C TRP A 12 16.26 16.62 0.38
N LEU A 13 17.58 16.55 0.21
CA LEU A 13 18.24 15.76 -0.85
C LEU A 13 18.53 14.32 -0.41
N VAL A 14 18.47 14.03 0.90
CA VAL A 14 18.90 12.75 1.49
C VAL A 14 17.72 11.85 1.86
N GLU A 15 16.47 12.34 1.84
CA GLU A 15 15.31 11.47 1.96
C GLU A 15 15.21 10.55 0.74
N THR A 16 15.78 9.35 0.87
CA THR A 16 15.76 8.33 -0.16
C THR A 16 14.32 7.97 -0.48
N PRO A 17 13.93 7.93 -1.77
CA PRO A 17 12.59 7.50 -2.17
C PRO A 17 12.18 6.15 -1.59
N GLN A 18 13.14 5.28 -1.28
CA GLN A 18 12.92 3.97 -0.63
C GLN A 18 12.38 4.06 0.80
N THR A 19 12.81 5.03 1.62
CA THR A 19 12.30 5.20 2.98
C THR A 19 10.84 5.69 2.95
N LEU A 20 10.54 6.62 2.05
CA LEU A 20 9.18 7.11 1.81
C LEU A 20 8.29 6.01 1.18
N ALA A 21 8.82 5.25 0.21
CA ALA A 21 8.13 4.16 -0.46
C ALA A 21 7.84 3.00 0.50
N SER A 22 8.78 2.63 1.37
CA SER A 22 8.59 1.59 2.39
C SER A 22 7.47 1.95 3.37
N ARG A 23 7.39 3.23 3.77
CA ARG A 23 6.30 3.73 4.63
C ARG A 23 4.93 3.68 3.93
N ARG A 24 4.89 3.90 2.61
CA ARG A 24 3.67 3.75 1.79
C ARG A 24 3.29 2.28 1.57
N LEU A 25 4.28 1.41 1.36
CA LEU A 25 4.13 -0.04 1.18
C LEU A 25 3.52 -0.73 2.40
N GLY A 26 3.92 -0.37 3.62
CA GLY A 26 3.35 -0.97 4.84
C GLY A 26 1.84 -0.73 4.96
N ARG A 27 1.36 0.47 4.60
CA ARG A 27 -0.08 0.78 4.56
C ARG A 27 -0.81 0.07 3.42
N GLN A 28 -0.19 0.00 2.23
CA GLN A 28 -0.75 -0.76 1.11
C GLN A 28 -0.82 -2.26 1.40
N SER A 29 0.15 -2.81 2.13
CA SER A 29 0.19 -4.23 2.49
C SER A 29 -0.97 -4.60 3.40
N ALA A 30 -1.19 -3.84 4.47
CA ALA A 30 -2.32 -4.08 5.38
C ALA A 30 -3.68 -3.92 4.68
N GLU A 31 -3.82 -2.94 3.77
CA GLU A 31 -5.05 -2.79 2.96
C GLU A 31 -5.22 -3.97 2.00
N ARG A 32 -4.15 -4.42 1.34
CA ARG A 32 -4.16 -5.59 0.46
C ARG A 32 -4.55 -6.86 1.19
N GLU A 33 -4.03 -7.09 2.39
CA GLU A 33 -4.45 -8.23 3.22
C GLU A 33 -5.93 -8.13 3.62
N ARG A 34 -6.40 -6.92 3.98
CA ARG A 34 -7.81 -6.71 4.30
C ARG A 34 -8.72 -7.02 3.12
N ILE A 35 -8.35 -6.53 1.93
CA ILE A 35 -9.08 -6.81 0.68
C ILE A 35 -9.04 -8.31 0.35
N SER A 36 -7.87 -8.94 0.44
CA SER A 36 -7.70 -10.38 0.19
C SER A 36 -8.62 -11.24 1.07
N GLY A 37 -8.70 -10.94 2.37
CA GLY A 37 -9.59 -11.67 3.28
C GLY A 37 -11.08 -11.44 3.00
N ILE A 38 -11.48 -10.26 2.50
CA ILE A 38 -12.86 -9.99 2.08
C ILE A 38 -13.19 -10.81 0.82
N THR A 39 -12.31 -10.76 -0.17
CA THR A 39 -12.45 -11.51 -1.42
C THR A 39 -12.56 -13.00 -1.17
N GLU A 40 -11.71 -13.56 -0.30
CA GLU A 40 -11.74 -14.98 0.07
C GLU A 40 -13.07 -15.39 0.73
N ARG A 41 -13.56 -14.61 1.70
CA ARG A 41 -14.85 -14.89 2.36
C ARG A 41 -16.03 -14.79 1.39
N PHE A 42 -15.95 -13.90 0.41
CA PHE A 42 -16.99 -13.73 -0.60
C PHE A 42 -17.07 -14.94 -1.52
N PHE A 43 -15.93 -15.40 -2.04
CA PHE A 43 -15.88 -16.60 -2.87
C PHE A 43 -16.35 -17.85 -2.12
N ARG A 44 -15.92 -18.05 -0.86
CA ARG A 44 -16.42 -19.17 -0.04
C ARG A 44 -17.94 -19.15 0.13
N GLN A 45 -18.55 -17.97 0.29
CA GLN A 45 -20.02 -17.88 0.40
C GLN A 45 -20.73 -18.26 -0.90
N ILE A 46 -20.15 -17.90 -2.05
CA ILE A 46 -20.69 -18.29 -3.35
C ILE A 46 -20.58 -19.80 -3.51
N ASP A 47 -19.42 -20.38 -3.20
CA ASP A 47 -19.19 -21.82 -3.30
C ASP A 47 -20.11 -22.62 -2.37
N LEU A 48 -20.28 -22.17 -1.13
CA LEU A 48 -21.21 -22.79 -0.18
C LEU A 48 -22.66 -22.72 -0.66
N LYS A 49 -23.09 -21.58 -1.22
CA LYS A 49 -24.44 -21.44 -1.78
C LYS A 49 -24.65 -22.38 -2.96
N ASN A 50 -23.68 -22.41 -3.89
CA ASN A 50 -23.72 -23.27 -5.06
C ASN A 50 -23.77 -24.76 -4.67
N SER A 51 -23.03 -25.17 -3.64
CA SER A 51 -23.02 -26.55 -3.13
C SER A 51 -24.33 -26.98 -2.46
N LEU A 52 -25.16 -26.04 -2.00
CA LEU A 52 -26.46 -26.33 -1.38
C LEU A 52 -27.62 -26.30 -2.40
N THR A 53 -27.35 -25.84 -3.62
CA THR A 53 -28.32 -25.75 -4.72
C THR A 53 -28.24 -26.92 -5.71
N PHE A 54 -27.40 -27.93 -5.46
CA PHE A 54 -27.38 -29.21 -6.19
C PHE A 54 -27.83 -30.37 -5.31
#